data_AF-A0A6G2D930-F1
#
_entry.id   AF-A0A6G2D930-F1
#
_cell.length_a   1.000
_cell.length_b   1.000
_cell.length_c   1.000
_cell.angle_alpha   90.00
_cell.angle_beta   90.00
_cell.angle_gamma   90.00
#
_symmetry.space_group_name_H-M   'P 1'
#
loop_
_entity.id
_entity.type
_entity.pdbx_description
1 polymer ?
#
loop_
_entity_poly.entity_id
_entity_poly.type
_entity_poly.pdbx_seq_one_letter_code
_entity_poly.pdbx_strand_id
1 'polypeptide(L)'
;AYAAFANEGLMPEAHFISRIENASGQVIASHKNSQKRVIDKSVADKMTSMMLGTFTNGTGISSSPADYIMAGKTGTTEAVFNPEYTSDQWVIAYTPDVVISHWLGFPTTDENHYLAGSTSNGAAHVFRNIANTILPYTPGSTFTVENAYKQNGIAPANTKRQVQTNDNSQTDDNLSDIRGRAQSLVDEASRAISDAKIKEKAQTIWDSIVNLFR
;
A
#
# COMPACT_ATOMS: atom_id res chain seq x y z
N ALA A 1 12.12 -0.82 13.67
CA ALA A 1 12.54 -1.68 12.55
C ALA A 1 12.61 -0.92 11.22
N TYR A 2 11.50 -0.43 10.69
CA TYR A 2 11.46 0.24 9.36
C TYR A 2 12.33 1.51 9.27
N ALA A 3 12.65 2.15 10.41
CA ALA A 3 13.64 3.22 10.47
C ALA A 3 15.02 2.81 9.93
N ALA A 4 15.42 1.54 10.06
CA ALA A 4 16.65 1.08 9.44
C ALA A 4 16.59 1.13 7.91
N PHE A 5 15.44 0.85 7.28
CA PHE A 5 15.30 0.96 5.82
C PHE A 5 15.24 2.43 5.38
N ALA A 6 14.48 3.26 6.10
CA ALA A 6 14.40 4.70 5.84
C ALA A 6 15.78 5.38 5.92
N ASN A 7 16.63 4.90 6.82
CA ASN A 7 17.95 5.46 7.11
C ASN A 7 19.10 4.58 6.58
N GLU A 8 18.95 4.02 5.37
CA GLU A 8 20.05 3.37 4.62
C GLU A 8 20.78 2.24 5.37
N GLY A 9 20.06 1.53 6.23
CA GLY A 9 20.53 0.40 7.04
C GLY A 9 21.05 0.75 8.43
N LEU A 10 21.02 2.03 8.82
CA LEU A 10 21.37 2.52 10.16
C LEU A 10 20.13 2.55 11.06
N MET A 11 20.08 1.69 12.07
CA MET A 11 19.00 1.68 13.06
C MET A 11 19.28 2.74 14.13
N PRO A 12 18.41 3.75 14.31
CA PRO A 12 18.49 4.66 15.44
C PRO A 12 18.03 3.98 16.73
N GLU A 13 18.61 4.39 17.85
CA GLU A 13 18.11 4.05 19.18
C GLU A 13 16.81 4.82 19.48
N ALA A 14 15.76 4.08 19.85
CA ALA A 14 14.45 4.67 20.15
C ALA A 14 14.50 5.42 21.48
N HIS A 15 14.00 6.66 21.50
CA HIS A 15 13.94 7.50 22.69
C HIS A 15 12.72 8.43 22.63
N PHE A 16 12.22 8.83 23.80
CA PHE A 16 11.16 9.84 23.93
C PHE A 16 11.67 11.16 24.50
N ILE A 17 12.68 11.10 25.39
CA ILE A 17 13.20 12.27 26.10
C ILE A 17 14.44 12.76 25.37
N SER A 18 14.40 13.99 24.86
CA SER A 18 15.55 14.63 24.18
C SER A 18 16.42 15.45 25.13
N ARG A 19 15.82 16.07 26.16
CA ARG A 19 16.51 16.94 27.13
C ARG A 19 15.75 16.96 28.45
N ILE A 20 16.50 17.01 29.55
CA ILE A 20 15.99 17.22 30.92
C ILE A 20 16.68 18.46 31.49
N GLU A 21 15.88 19.40 32.00
CA GLU A 21 16.35 20.65 32.59
C GLU A 21 15.78 20.83 34.00
N ASN A 22 16.53 21.51 34.86
CA ASN A 22 15.97 21.98 36.13
C ASN A 22 15.19 23.30 35.94
N ALA A 23 14.56 23.77 37.02
CA ALA A 23 13.76 25.00 37.00
C ALA A 23 14.56 26.29 36.68
N SER A 24 15.89 26.25 36.81
CA SER A 24 16.77 27.36 36.41
C SER A 24 17.24 27.28 34.95
N GLY A 25 16.78 26.28 34.19
CA GLY A 25 17.15 26.08 32.78
C GLY A 25 18.49 25.37 32.57
N GLN A 26 19.13 24.86 33.63
CA GLN A 26 20.36 24.07 33.50
C GLN A 26 20.04 22.66 33.00
N VAL A 27 20.80 22.22 32.00
CA VAL A 27 20.66 20.88 31.42
C VAL A 27 21.22 19.83 32.36
N ILE A 28 20.36 18.95 32.84
CA ILE A 28 20.72 17.79 33.66
C ILE A 28 21.13 16.62 32.77
N ALA A 29 20.38 16.41 31.68
CA ALA A 29 20.64 15.35 30.72
C ALA A 29 20.21 15.77 29.32
N SER A 30 20.90 15.24 28.31
CA SER A 30 20.52 15.36 26.90
C SER A 30 20.73 14.03 26.19
N HIS A 31 19.83 13.69 25.30
CA HIS A 31 19.96 12.49 24.48
C HIS A 31 21.06 12.69 23.45
N LYS A 32 21.96 11.71 23.35
CA LYS A 32 22.98 11.66 22.30
C LYS A 32 22.50 10.70 21.22
N ASN A 33 22.23 11.24 20.04
CA ASN A 33 21.82 10.44 18.89
C ASN A 33 22.87 9.36 18.61
N SER A 34 22.47 8.10 18.77
CA SER A 34 23.29 6.92 18.48
C SER A 34 22.60 6.11 17.38
N GLN A 35 23.40 5.58 16.45
CA GLN A 35 22.89 4.73 15.36
C GLN A 35 23.84 3.56 15.16
N LYS A 36 23.26 2.40 14.85
CA LYS A 36 24.02 1.18 14.55
C LYS A 36 23.66 0.67 13.16
N ARG A 37 24.67 0.38 12.33
CA ARG A 37 24.44 -0.34 11.08
C ARG A 37 24.00 -1.77 11.38
N VAL A 38 22.81 -2.12 10.92
CA VAL A 38 22.22 -3.45 11.06
C VAL A 38 21.89 -4.09 9.71
N ILE A 39 21.86 -3.29 8.64
CA ILE A 39 21.66 -3.71 7.26
C ILE A 39 22.67 -2.95 6.38
N ASP A 40 23.19 -3.61 5.35
CA ASP A 40 24.01 -2.94 4.34
C ASP A 40 23.16 -1.95 3.54
N LYS A 41 23.73 -0.80 3.17
CA LYS A 41 23.02 0.22 2.40
C LYS A 41 22.42 -0.36 1.11
N SER A 42 23.18 -1.17 0.38
CA SER A 42 22.72 -1.79 -0.87
C SER A 42 21.51 -2.72 -0.67
N VAL A 43 21.41 -3.39 0.49
CA VAL A 43 20.26 -4.23 0.84
C VAL A 43 19.07 -3.36 1.23
N ALA A 44 19.29 -2.30 2.03
CA ALA A 44 18.24 -1.34 2.38
C ALA A 44 17.66 -0.63 1.14
N ASP A 45 18.51 -0.28 0.18
CA ASP A 45 18.14 0.36 -1.08
C ASP A 45 17.28 -0.58 -1.95
N LYS A 46 17.68 -1.85 -2.08
CA LYS A 46 16.89 -2.88 -2.79
C LYS A 46 15.54 -3.11 -2.13
N MET A 47 15.51 -3.21 -0.80
CA MET A 47 14.26 -3.37 -0.05
C MET A 47 13.33 -2.17 -0.22
N THR A 48 13.88 -0.95 -0.17
CA THR A 48 13.11 0.27 -0.40
C THR A 48 12.57 0.31 -1.83
N SER A 49 13.37 -0.03 -2.84
CA SER A 49 12.96 -0.12 -4.25
C SER A 49 11.74 -1.03 -4.45
N MET A 50 11.72 -2.19 -3.79
CA MET A 50 10.57 -3.11 -3.82
C MET A 50 9.37 -2.55 -3.06
N MET A 51 9.59 -1.95 -1.88
CA MET A 51 8.52 -1.44 -1.01
C MET A 51 7.83 -0.19 -1.55
N LEU A 52 8.47 0.60 -2.42
CA LEU A 52 7.82 1.64 -3.23
C LEU A 52 6.70 1.06 -4.10
N GLY A 53 6.93 -0.16 -4.60
CA GLY A 53 5.97 -0.96 -5.35
C GLY A 53 4.67 -1.24 -4.60
N THR A 54 4.74 -1.41 -3.27
CA THR A 54 3.54 -1.68 -2.46
C THR A 54 2.50 -0.56 -2.55
N PHE A 55 2.95 0.70 -2.60
CA PHE A 55 2.09 1.89 -2.61
C PHE A 55 1.66 2.30 -4.02
N THR A 56 2.37 1.84 -5.05
CA THR A 56 2.11 2.19 -6.45
C THR A 56 1.35 1.09 -7.19
N ASN A 57 1.65 -0.17 -6.91
CA ASN A 57 1.18 -1.35 -7.65
C ASN A 57 0.62 -2.46 -6.75
N GLY A 58 0.75 -2.35 -5.42
CA GLY A 58 0.43 -3.41 -4.48
C GLY A 58 -0.72 -3.11 -3.52
N THR A 59 -0.70 -3.83 -2.40
CA THR A 59 -1.76 -3.77 -1.36
C THR A 59 -1.82 -2.45 -0.59
N GLY A 60 -0.78 -1.61 -0.67
CA GLY A 60 -0.71 -0.31 0.00
C GLY A 60 -1.25 0.85 -0.83
N ILE A 61 -1.80 0.62 -2.03
CA ILE A 61 -2.32 1.70 -2.88
C ILE A 61 -3.32 2.58 -2.13
N SER A 62 -4.26 1.97 -1.38
CA SER A 62 -5.26 2.71 -0.59
C SER A 62 -4.64 3.53 0.56
N SER A 63 -3.43 3.20 0.99
CA SER A 63 -2.69 3.91 2.05
C SER A 63 -1.89 5.11 1.53
N SER A 64 -1.79 5.31 0.21
CA SER A 64 -0.92 6.34 -0.37
C SER A 64 -1.47 7.75 -0.11
N PRO A 65 -0.71 8.63 0.58
CA PRO A 65 -1.06 10.05 0.68
C PRO A 65 -0.99 10.76 -0.68
N ALA A 66 -1.67 11.89 -0.80
CA ALA A 66 -1.57 12.74 -1.99
C ALA A 66 -0.19 13.40 -2.03
N ASP A 67 0.42 13.53 -3.21
CA ASP A 67 1.67 14.26 -3.45
C ASP A 67 2.95 13.76 -2.74
N TYR A 68 2.87 12.69 -1.93
CA TYR A 68 4.04 12.07 -1.29
C TYR A 68 4.27 10.65 -1.80
N ILE A 69 5.55 10.33 -1.98
CA ILE A 69 6.01 8.97 -2.28
C ILE A 69 6.36 8.29 -0.96
N MET A 70 5.81 7.10 -0.72
CA MET A 70 6.11 6.30 0.46
C MET A 70 6.56 4.90 0.08
N ALA A 71 7.46 4.33 0.88
CA ALA A 71 7.81 2.91 0.84
C ALA A 71 7.26 2.24 2.10
N GLY A 72 6.74 1.01 1.97
CA GLY A 72 6.31 0.26 3.13
C GLY A 72 5.57 -1.03 2.79
N LYS A 73 4.82 -1.53 3.77
CA LYS A 73 4.06 -2.76 3.64
C LYS A 73 2.78 -2.75 4.47
N THR A 74 1.77 -3.46 3.96
CA THR A 74 0.56 -3.82 4.69
C THR A 74 0.67 -5.24 5.27
N GLY A 75 0.03 -5.48 6.41
CA GLY A 75 -0.17 -6.82 6.99
C GLY A 75 -1.61 -7.01 7.42
N THR A 76 -2.13 -8.23 7.31
CA THR A 76 -3.48 -8.61 7.71
C THR A 76 -3.39 -9.96 8.42
N THR A 77 -3.96 -10.06 9.61
CA THR A 77 -4.04 -11.32 10.37
C THR A 77 -5.47 -11.83 10.33
N GLU A 78 -5.64 -13.11 9.99
CA GLU A 78 -6.92 -13.80 9.97
C GLU A 78 -7.46 -14.00 11.39
N ALA A 79 -8.78 -13.90 11.57
CA ALA A 79 -9.41 -14.22 12.83
C ALA A 79 -9.42 -15.74 13.06
N VAL A 80 -9.07 -16.17 14.27
CA VAL A 80 -8.92 -17.60 14.61
C VAL A 80 -10.23 -18.38 14.42
N PHE A 81 -11.36 -17.77 14.73
CA PHE A 81 -12.67 -18.42 14.65
C PHE A 81 -13.23 -18.49 13.22
N ASN A 82 -12.79 -17.61 12.32
CA ASN A 82 -13.16 -17.64 10.90
C ASN A 82 -12.13 -16.86 10.05
N PRO A 83 -11.41 -17.50 9.12
CA PRO A 83 -10.36 -16.87 8.32
C PRO A 83 -10.87 -15.86 7.27
N GLU A 84 -12.18 -15.78 7.02
CA GLU A 84 -12.76 -14.71 6.20
C GLU A 84 -12.75 -13.34 6.91
N TYR A 85 -12.62 -13.34 8.25
CA TYR A 85 -12.51 -12.14 9.07
C TYR A 85 -11.08 -11.89 9.51
N THR A 86 -10.84 -10.69 10.03
CA THR A 86 -9.49 -10.26 10.41
C THR A 86 -9.44 -9.79 11.86
N SER A 87 -8.38 -10.17 12.56
CA SER A 87 -8.09 -9.67 13.91
C SER A 87 -7.32 -8.36 13.86
N ASP A 88 -6.35 -8.28 12.94
CA ASP A 88 -5.39 -7.19 12.86
C ASP A 88 -5.20 -6.70 11.45
N GLN A 89 -5.15 -5.38 11.31
CA GLN A 89 -4.77 -4.69 10.10
C GLN A 89 -3.61 -3.74 10.38
N TRP A 90 -2.51 -3.89 9.64
CA TRP A 90 -1.27 -3.13 9.83
C TRP A 90 -0.90 -2.37 8.56
N VAL A 91 -0.48 -1.12 8.73
CA VAL A 91 0.23 -0.36 7.70
C VAL A 91 1.49 0.23 8.33
N ILE A 92 2.65 -0.12 7.79
CA ILE A 92 3.92 0.49 8.18
C ILE A 92 4.56 1.05 6.92
N ALA A 93 4.80 2.36 6.91
CA ALA A 93 5.42 3.03 5.78
C ALA A 93 6.30 4.18 6.23
N TYR A 94 7.16 4.63 5.32
CA TYR A 94 8.12 5.67 5.58
C TYR A 94 8.38 6.52 4.36
N THR A 95 8.85 7.73 4.62
CA THR A 95 9.70 8.56 3.74
C THR A 95 11.13 8.51 4.29
N PRO A 96 12.13 9.12 3.66
CA PRO A 96 13.44 9.29 4.28
C PRO A 96 13.39 10.07 5.60
N ASP A 97 12.35 10.89 5.82
CA ASP A 97 12.25 11.77 6.98
C ASP A 97 11.47 11.19 8.17
N VAL A 98 10.48 10.34 7.90
CA VAL A 98 9.58 9.83 8.94
C VAL A 98 9.13 8.40 8.68
N VAL A 99 8.99 7.63 9.75
CA VAL A 99 8.37 6.30 9.75
C VAL A 99 7.06 6.37 10.50
N ILE A 100 5.99 5.88 9.89
CA ILE A 100 4.65 5.79 10.48
C ILE A 100 4.28 4.31 10.57
N SER A 101 3.91 3.86 11.77
CA SER A 101 3.41 2.51 12.03
C SER A 101 2.00 2.63 12.58
N HIS A 102 1.02 2.06 11.88
CA HIS A 102 -0.38 2.09 12.25
C HIS A 102 -0.94 0.67 12.35
N TRP A 103 -1.64 0.41 13.46
CA TRP A 103 -2.39 -0.80 13.71
C TRP A 103 -3.86 -0.45 13.94
N LEU A 104 -4.72 -1.33 13.47
CA LEU A 104 -6.15 -1.35 13.75
C LEU A 104 -6.54 -2.78 14.14
N GLY A 105 -7.27 -2.90 15.24
CA GLY A 105 -7.77 -4.17 15.75
C GLY A 105 -8.56 -3.95 17.03
N PHE A 106 -9.16 -5.03 17.53
CA PHE A 106 -9.82 -5.04 18.83
C PHE A 106 -8.87 -5.53 19.92
N PRO A 107 -9.02 -5.07 21.19
CA PRO A 107 -8.25 -5.62 22.30
C PRO A 107 -8.42 -7.14 22.45
N THR A 108 -9.64 -7.63 22.19
CA THR A 108 -9.98 -9.05 22.10
C THR A 108 -10.74 -9.27 20.78
N THR A 109 -10.31 -10.24 19.98
CA THR A 109 -11.00 -10.62 18.74
C THR A 109 -11.89 -11.84 18.99
N ASP A 110 -13.18 -11.73 18.69
CA ASP A 110 -14.21 -12.77 18.88
C ASP A 110 -15.34 -12.64 17.84
N GLU A 111 -16.38 -13.48 17.91
CA GLU A 111 -17.47 -13.48 16.92
C GLU A 111 -18.30 -12.18 16.87
N ASN A 112 -18.17 -11.31 17.87
CA ASN A 112 -18.82 -9.99 17.92
C ASN A 112 -17.84 -8.83 17.69
N HIS A 113 -16.53 -9.07 17.82
CA HIS A 113 -15.48 -8.07 17.70
C HIS A 113 -14.41 -8.53 16.70
N TYR A 114 -14.59 -8.18 15.44
CA TYR A 114 -13.63 -8.47 14.37
C TYR A 114 -13.67 -7.39 13.30
N LEU A 115 -12.61 -7.31 12.51
CA LEU A 115 -12.52 -6.43 11.36
C LEU A 115 -12.94 -7.20 10.10
N ALA A 116 -13.83 -6.61 9.31
CA ALA A 116 -14.19 -7.15 8.01
C ALA A 116 -13.18 -6.74 6.92
N GLY A 117 -12.87 -7.67 6.02
CA GLY A 117 -12.00 -7.42 4.87
C GLY A 117 -10.53 -7.20 5.23
N SER A 118 -9.73 -6.82 4.23
CA SER A 118 -8.28 -6.66 4.40
C SER A 118 -7.89 -5.28 4.89
N THR A 119 -6.61 -5.12 5.24
CA THR A 119 -6.01 -3.80 5.55
C THR A 119 -6.28 -2.75 4.47
N SER A 120 -6.35 -3.16 3.21
CA SER A 120 -6.61 -2.26 2.08
C SER A 120 -8.00 -1.60 2.13
N ASN A 121 -8.93 -2.17 2.92
CA ASN A 121 -10.31 -1.74 3.07
C ASN A 121 -10.57 -0.96 4.37
N GLY A 122 -9.70 -1.09 5.39
CA GLY A 122 -9.86 -0.45 6.69
C GLY A 122 -8.67 0.44 7.04
N ALA A 123 -7.68 -0.13 7.74
CA ALA A 123 -6.53 0.60 8.30
C ALA A 123 -5.77 1.45 7.27
N ALA A 124 -5.79 1.09 5.98
CA ALA A 124 -5.19 1.87 4.92
C ALA A 124 -5.71 3.31 4.85
N HIS A 125 -7.01 3.53 5.01
CA HIS A 125 -7.61 4.85 4.91
C HIS A 125 -7.26 5.73 6.12
N VAL A 126 -7.23 5.15 7.32
CA VAL A 126 -6.80 5.83 8.54
C VAL A 126 -5.33 6.21 8.45
N PHE A 127 -4.47 5.27 8.03
CA PHE A 127 -3.06 5.54 7.78
C PHE A 127 -2.87 6.71 6.80
N ARG A 128 -3.61 6.71 5.68
CA ARG A 128 -3.51 7.77 4.67
C ARG A 128 -3.84 9.15 5.26
N ASN A 129 -4.87 9.25 6.10
CA ASN A 129 -5.21 10.50 6.78
C ASN A 129 -4.12 10.95 7.76
N ILE A 130 -3.54 10.01 8.53
CA ILE A 130 -2.41 10.29 9.41
C ILE A 130 -1.22 10.81 8.59
N ALA A 131 -0.87 10.13 7.49
CA ALA A 131 0.23 10.53 6.61
C ALA A 131 0.00 11.91 5.99
N ASN A 132 -1.18 12.18 5.43
CA ASN A 132 -1.53 13.50 4.89
C ASN A 132 -1.44 14.63 5.94
N THR A 133 -1.64 14.31 7.22
CA THR A 133 -1.54 15.28 8.31
C THR A 133 -0.09 15.56 8.72
N ILE A 134 0.76 14.52 8.75
CA ILE A 134 2.14 14.62 9.24
C ILE A 134 3.08 15.16 8.16
N LEU A 135 2.98 14.64 6.94
CA LEU A 135 3.98 14.85 5.89
C LEU A 135 4.20 16.31 5.46
N PRO A 136 3.20 17.21 5.46
CA PRO A 136 3.42 18.64 5.18
C PRO A 136 4.38 19.35 6.16
N TYR A 137 4.65 18.76 7.32
CA TYR A 137 5.55 19.30 8.34
C TYR A 137 6.91 18.59 8.38
N THR A 138 7.17 17.71 7.41
CA THR A 138 8.48 17.03 7.26
C THR A 138 9.36 17.76 6.24
N PRO A 139 10.70 17.57 6.28
CA PRO A 139 11.62 18.18 5.32
C PRO A 139 11.30 17.94 3.84
N GLY A 140 10.59 16.86 3.49
CA GLY A 140 10.19 16.55 2.11
C GLY A 140 11.29 15.87 1.30
N SER A 141 12.21 15.17 1.98
CA SER A 141 13.27 14.41 1.34
C SER A 141 12.70 13.31 0.44
N THR A 142 13.30 13.13 -0.73
CA THR A 142 12.87 12.12 -1.71
C THR A 142 13.75 10.88 -1.67
N PHE A 143 13.19 9.72 -1.99
CA PHE A 143 13.98 8.52 -2.20
C PHE A 143 14.96 8.68 -3.36
N THR A 144 16.18 8.17 -3.18
CA THR A 144 17.21 8.12 -4.22
C THR A 144 17.15 6.83 -5.06
N VAL A 145 16.36 5.84 -4.61
CA VAL A 145 16.18 4.56 -5.29
C VAL A 145 14.97 4.59 -6.21
N GLU A 146 15.09 3.95 -7.37
CA GLU A 146 13.97 3.80 -8.30
C GLU A 146 13.05 2.64 -7.88
N ASN A 147 11.74 2.80 -8.05
CA ASN A 147 10.75 1.74 -7.81
C ASN A 147 10.99 0.52 -8.72
N ALA A 148 11.02 -0.69 -8.14
CA ALA A 148 11.25 -1.93 -8.87
C ALA A 148 10.25 -2.20 -10.02
N TYR A 149 8.98 -1.79 -9.88
CA TYR A 149 7.99 -1.90 -10.96
C TYR A 149 8.38 -1.00 -12.14
N LYS A 150 8.80 0.24 -11.85
CA LYS A 150 9.24 1.20 -12.87
C LYS A 150 10.50 0.73 -13.58
N GLN A 151 11.46 0.17 -12.85
CA GLN A 151 12.67 -0.44 -13.44
C GLN A 151 12.32 -1.56 -14.45
N ASN A 152 11.22 -2.26 -14.22
CA ASN A 152 10.72 -3.31 -15.11
C ASN A 152 9.69 -2.81 -16.15
N GLY A 153 9.56 -1.49 -16.33
CA GLY A 153 8.66 -0.89 -17.32
C GLY A 153 7.17 -0.96 -16.97
N ILE A 154 6.82 -1.25 -15.71
CA ILE A 154 5.43 -1.36 -15.24
C ILE A 154 4.98 -0.01 -14.66
N ALA A 155 3.92 0.57 -15.24
CA ALA A 155 3.35 1.83 -14.79
C ALA A 155 2.64 1.69 -13.42
N PRO A 156 2.60 2.77 -12.61
CA PRO A 156 1.91 2.75 -11.32
C PRO A 156 0.38 2.62 -11.49
N ALA A 157 -0.25 1.75 -10.69
CA ALA A 157 -1.70 1.54 -10.70
C ALA A 157 -2.46 2.60 -9.89
N ASN A 158 -1.81 3.24 -8.92
CA ASN A 158 -2.43 4.27 -8.07
C ASN A 158 -2.84 5.55 -8.84
N THR A 159 -2.24 5.83 -10.00
CA THR A 159 -2.55 6.99 -10.85
C THR A 159 -3.94 6.88 -11.49
N LYS A 160 -4.41 5.66 -11.79
CA LYS A 160 -5.76 5.44 -12.36
C LYS A 160 -6.89 5.73 -11.37
N ARG A 161 -6.62 5.68 -10.06
CA ARG A 161 -7.62 5.97 -9.01
C ARG A 161 -7.76 7.45 -8.69
N GLN A 162 -6.70 8.25 -8.79
CA GLN A 162 -6.79 9.70 -8.52
C GLN A 162 -7.55 10.46 -9.62
N VAL A 163 -7.51 9.98 -10.87
CA VAL A 163 -8.31 10.56 -11.97
C VAL A 163 -9.81 10.31 -11.76
N GLN A 164 -10.20 9.15 -11.22
CA GLN A 164 -11.63 8.85 -10.99
C GLN A 164 -12.28 9.63 -9.84
N THR A 165 -11.52 10.20 -8.91
CA THR A 165 -12.10 11.00 -7.80
C THR A 165 -12.27 12.48 -8.12
N ASN A 166 -11.62 12.98 -9.19
CA ASN A 166 -11.66 14.39 -9.56
C ASN A 166 -12.56 14.68 -10.77
N ASP A 167 -13.20 13.68 -11.36
CA ASP A 167 -13.98 13.85 -12.59
C ASP A 167 -15.47 13.55 -12.35
N ASN A 168 -16.12 14.47 -11.62
CA ASN A 168 -17.57 14.60 -11.62
C ASN A 168 -18.03 15.61 -12.69
N SER A 169 -17.32 15.67 -13.82
CA SER A 169 -17.69 16.53 -14.94
C SER A 169 -17.10 16.07 -16.28
N GLN A 170 -17.47 14.90 -16.80
CA GLN A 170 -17.63 14.63 -18.25
C GLN A 170 -18.03 13.17 -18.51
N THR A 171 -19.27 12.95 -18.97
CA THR A 171 -19.88 11.62 -19.08
C THR A 171 -19.78 10.94 -20.46
N ASP A 172 -19.12 11.50 -21.46
CA ASP A 172 -19.24 10.95 -22.83
C ASP A 172 -17.99 10.24 -23.40
N ASP A 173 -16.78 10.48 -22.88
CA ASP A 173 -15.55 9.91 -23.48
C ASP A 173 -15.20 8.48 -22.99
N ASN A 174 -15.75 8.03 -21.86
CA ASN A 174 -15.43 6.70 -21.30
C ASN A 174 -16.17 5.53 -21.98
N LEU A 175 -17.27 5.80 -22.72
CA LEU A 175 -18.10 4.72 -23.28
C LEU A 175 -17.45 4.04 -24.51
N SER A 176 -16.68 4.79 -25.30
CA SER A 176 -15.97 4.29 -26.48
C SER A 176 -14.77 3.41 -26.09
N ASP A 177 -14.06 3.77 -25.03
CA ASP A 177 -12.88 3.02 -24.56
C ASP A 177 -13.27 1.70 -23.88
N ILE A 178 -14.39 1.68 -23.17
CA ILE A 178 -14.95 0.45 -22.58
C ILE A 178 -15.43 -0.50 -23.69
N ARG A 179 -16.09 0.01 -24.74
CA ARG A 179 -16.49 -0.81 -25.90
C ARG A 179 -15.28 -1.35 -26.66
N GLY A 180 -14.23 -0.55 -26.86
CA GLY A 180 -13.00 -0.98 -27.53
C GLY A 180 -12.28 -2.11 -26.80
N ARG A 181 -12.21 -2.03 -25.46
CA ARG A 181 -11.60 -3.08 -24.61
C ARG A 181 -12.45 -4.34 -24.49
N ALA A 182 -13.79 -4.20 -24.46
CA ALA A 182 -14.68 -5.35 -24.50
C ALA A 182 -14.53 -6.11 -25.82
N GLN A 183 -14.39 -5.40 -26.94
CA GLN A 183 -14.22 -6.01 -28.25
C GLN A 183 -12.86 -6.74 -28.36
N SER A 184 -11.77 -6.14 -27.88
CA SER A 184 -10.45 -6.79 -27.92
C SER A 184 -10.37 -8.05 -27.05
N LEU A 185 -11.02 -8.05 -25.89
CA LEU A 185 -11.08 -9.23 -25.01
C LEU A 185 -11.94 -10.36 -25.59
N VAL A 186 -13.02 -10.02 -26.30
CA VAL A 186 -13.85 -11.00 -27.03
C VAL A 186 -13.09 -11.60 -28.20
N ASP A 187 -12.29 -10.80 -28.91
CA ASP A 187 -11.47 -11.28 -30.04
C ASP A 187 -10.31 -12.16 -29.56
N GLU A 188 -9.68 -11.82 -28.43
CA GLU A 188 -8.60 -12.60 -27.81
C GLU A 188 -9.13 -13.91 -27.21
N ALA A 189 -10.31 -13.88 -26.58
CA ALA A 189 -10.99 -15.08 -26.11
C ALA A 189 -11.43 -15.98 -27.28
N SER A 190 -11.95 -15.41 -28.37
CA SER A 190 -12.36 -16.17 -29.56
C SER A 190 -11.18 -16.85 -30.24
N ARG A 191 -10.01 -16.20 -30.28
CA ARG A 191 -8.76 -16.79 -30.79
C ARG A 191 -8.24 -17.91 -29.88
N ALA A 192 -8.27 -17.71 -28.56
CA ALA A 192 -7.88 -18.74 -27.60
C ALA A 192 -8.80 -19.98 -27.66
N ILE A 193 -10.10 -19.78 -27.93
CA ILE A 193 -11.09 -20.85 -28.09
C ILE A 193 -10.96 -21.54 -29.46
N SER A 194 -10.54 -20.84 -30.52
CA SER A 194 -10.29 -21.48 -31.83
C SER A 194 -9.03 -22.34 -31.83
N ASP A 195 -7.99 -21.92 -31.11
CA ASP A 195 -6.71 -22.63 -31.03
C ASP A 195 -6.78 -23.86 -30.12
N ALA A 196 -7.59 -23.80 -29.07
CA ALA A 196 -7.95 -24.97 -28.27
C ALA A 196 -9.17 -25.67 -28.88
N LYS A 197 -8.99 -26.68 -29.73
CA LYS A 197 -10.08 -27.54 -30.27
C LYS A 197 -10.92 -28.20 -29.15
N ILE A 198 -11.82 -27.47 -28.52
CA ILE A 198 -12.70 -27.94 -27.45
C ILE A 198 -14.10 -27.39 -27.69
N LYS A 199 -14.82 -28.04 -28.61
CA LYS A 199 -16.15 -27.63 -29.05
C LYS A 199 -17.23 -27.88 -27.98
N GLU A 200 -17.01 -28.82 -27.06
CA GLU A 200 -18.02 -29.23 -26.06
C GLU A 200 -18.04 -28.36 -24.79
N LYS A 201 -16.89 -27.84 -24.31
CA LYS A 201 -16.87 -27.01 -23.09
C LYS A 201 -17.36 -25.57 -23.29
N ALA A 202 -17.26 -25.05 -24.51
CA ALA A 202 -17.68 -23.68 -24.81
C ALA A 202 -19.20 -23.50 -24.71
N GLN A 203 -19.99 -24.51 -25.09
CA GLN A 203 -21.45 -24.48 -24.98
C GLN A 203 -21.90 -24.44 -23.52
N THR A 204 -21.27 -25.22 -22.63
CA THR A 204 -21.61 -25.26 -21.20
C THR A 204 -21.34 -23.93 -20.49
N ILE A 205 -20.27 -23.23 -20.88
CA ILE A 205 -19.91 -21.92 -20.30
C ILE A 205 -20.87 -20.83 -20.81
N TRP A 206 -21.26 -20.88 -22.09
CA TRP A 206 -22.23 -19.95 -22.65
C TRP A 206 -23.61 -20.08 -22.01
N ASP A 207 -24.09 -21.31 -21.80
CA ASP A 207 -25.38 -21.55 -21.15
C ASP A 207 -25.39 -21.09 -19.68
N SER A 208 -24.26 -21.21 -18.99
CA SER A 208 -24.09 -20.74 -17.61
C SER A 208 -24.15 -19.21 -17.51
N ILE A 209 -23.55 -18.51 -18.49
CA ILE A 209 -23.58 -17.04 -18.56
C ILE A 209 -24.97 -16.53 -18.91
N VAL A 210 -25.67 -17.16 -19.87
CA VAL A 210 -27.02 -16.73 -20.29
C VAL A 210 -28.05 -16.92 -19.17
N ASN A 211 -27.92 -17.98 -18.35
CA ASN A 211 -28.79 -18.19 -17.19
C ASN A 211 -28.53 -17.21 -16.03
N LEU A 212 -27.37 -16.54 -16.00
CA LEU A 212 -27.05 -15.53 -14.99
C LEU A 212 -27.72 -14.18 -15.26
N PHE A 213 -28.22 -13.96 -16.49
CA PHE A 213 -28.83 -12.71 -16.95
C PHE A 213 -30.31 -12.88 -17.38
N ARG A 214 -30.95 -13.97 -16.96
CA ARG A 214 -32.41 -14.17 -16.96
C ARG A 214 -32.92 -14.13 -15.53
#